data_AF-A0A846NF02-F1
#
_entry.id   AF-A0A846NF02-F1
#
_cell.length_a   1.000
_cell.length_b   1.000
_cell.length_c   1.000
_cell.angle_alpha   90.00
_cell.angle_beta   90.00
_cell.angle_gamma   90.00
#
_symmetry.space_group_name_H-M   'P 1'
#
loop_
_entity.id
_entity.type
_entity.pdbx_description
1 polymer ?
#
loop_
_entity_poly.entity_id
_entity_poly.type
_entity_poly.pdbx_seq_one_letter_code
_entity_poly.pdbx_strand_id
1 'polypeptide(L)' 'QYNVALLCRRLYSRYIAQRAEHVRERVSEIEEGKFDEEIATLMKLDENTLKKLYAEREIEPE' A
#
# COMPACT_ATOMS: atom_id res chain seq x y z
N GLN A 1 -30.15 13.09 -12.82
CA GLN A 1 -28.81 13.28 -13.43
C GLN A 1 -27.67 12.57 -12.65
N TYR A 2 -27.93 11.47 -11.93
CA TYR A 2 -26.90 10.73 -11.16
C TYR A 2 -25.90 9.97 -12.05
N ASN A 3 -26.39 9.31 -13.10
CA ASN A 3 -25.56 8.49 -14.00
C ASN A 3 -24.52 9.33 -14.75
N VAL A 4 -24.84 10.57 -15.09
CA VAL A 4 -23.92 11.50 -15.77
C VAL A 4 -22.74 11.85 -14.86
N ALA A 5 -23.00 12.19 -13.60
CA ALA A 5 -21.95 12.49 -12.63
C ALA A 5 -21.06 11.27 -12.34
N LEU A 6 -21.63 10.06 -12.29
CA LEU A 6 -20.88 8.82 -12.11
C LEU A 6 -19.97 8.53 -13.32
N LEU A 7 -20.49 8.73 -14.53
CA LEU A 7 -19.72 8.60 -15.76
C LEU A 7 -18.53 9.57 -15.77
N CYS A 8 -18.76 10.85 -15.45
CA CYS A 8 -17.69 11.85 -15.40
C CYS A 8 -16.58 11.46 -14.42
N ARG A 9 -16.92 10.97 -13.21
CA ARG A 9 -15.91 10.50 -12.24
C ARG A 9 -15.07 9.35 -12.79
N ARG A 10 -15.71 8.36 -13.41
CA ARG A 10 -15.01 7.19 -13.97
C ARG A 10 -14.03 7.59 -15.08
N LEU A 11 -14.45 8.50 -15.96
CA LEU A 11 -13.60 9.00 -17.04
C LEU A 11 -12.42 9.82 -16.47
N TYR A 12 -12.69 10.70 -15.51
CA TYR A 12 -11.65 11.50 -14.87
C TYR A 12 -10.60 10.63 -14.18
N SER A 13 -11.02 9.72 -13.30
CA SER A 13 -10.11 8.86 -12.54
C SER A 13 -9.28 7.93 -13.42
N ARG A 14 -9.83 7.47 -14.56
CA ARG A 14 -9.13 6.52 -15.44
C ARG A 14 -8.18 7.19 -16.42
N TYR A 15 -8.55 8.36 -16.96
CA TYR A 15 -7.87 8.95 -18.12
C TYR A 15 -7.26 10.33 -17.87
N ILE A 16 -7.74 11.07 -16.88
CA ILE A 16 -7.36 12.48 -16.67
C ILE A 16 -6.49 12.63 -15.42
N ALA A 17 -6.87 11.97 -14.32
CA ALA A 17 -6.11 12.02 -13.08
C ALA A 17 -4.70 11.44 -13.28
N GLN A 18 -3.68 12.17 -12.82
CA GLN A 18 -2.31 11.70 -12.83
C GLN A 18 -2.18 10.44 -11.96
N ARG A 19 -1.49 9.43 -12.48
CA ARG A 19 -1.15 8.23 -11.71
C ARG A 19 -0.18 8.65 -10.60
N ALA A 20 -0.42 8.17 -9.39
CA ALA A 20 0.51 8.34 -8.30
C ALA A 20 1.78 7.51 -8.57
N GLU A 21 2.91 8.18 -8.81
CA GLU A 21 4.18 7.49 -9.12
C GLU A 21 4.67 6.64 -7.95
N HIS A 22 4.45 7.08 -6.70
CA HIS A 22 4.78 6.28 -5.51
C HIS A 22 4.11 4.89 -5.51
N VAL A 23 2.93 4.74 -6.12
CA VAL A 23 2.25 3.44 -6.24
C VAL A 23 2.98 2.57 -7.25
N ARG A 24 3.42 3.14 -8.38
CA ARG A 24 4.17 2.41 -9.39
C ARG A 24 5.50 1.93 -8.83
N GLU A 25 6.23 2.80 -8.16
CA GLU A 25 7.50 2.45 -7.51
C GLU A 25 7.29 1.30 -6.51
N ARG A 26 6.26 1.41 -5.65
CA ARG A 26 5.94 0.36 -4.69
C ARG A 26 5.58 -0.99 -5.34
N VAL A 27 4.89 -0.97 -6.47
CA VAL A 27 4.60 -2.19 -7.23
C VAL A 27 5.89 -2.83 -7.75
N SER A 28 6.83 -2.04 -8.28
CA SER A 28 8.15 -2.55 -8.71
C SER A 28 8.91 -3.18 -7.55
N GLU A 29 8.95 -2.51 -6.38
CA GLU A 29 9.62 -3.05 -5.19
C GLU A 29 9.04 -4.41 -4.74
N ILE A 30 7.72 -4.59 -4.86
CA ILE A 30 7.04 -5.85 -4.56
C ILE A 30 7.39 -6.92 -5.60
N GLU A 31 7.36 -6.57 -6.89
CA GLU A 31 7.70 -7.50 -7.97
C GLU A 31 9.18 -7.94 -7.92
N GLU A 32 10.06 -7.06 -7.45
CA GLU A 32 11.49 -7.33 -7.20
C GLU A 32 11.73 -8.16 -5.94
N GLY A 33 10.69 -8.44 -5.13
CA GLY A 33 10.80 -9.24 -3.91
C GLY A 33 11.52 -8.53 -2.76
N LYS A 34 11.61 -7.19 -2.80
CA LYS A 34 12.37 -6.38 -1.83
C LYS A 34 11.96 -6.63 -0.37
N PHE A 35 10.73 -7.07 -0.13
CA PHE A 35 10.16 -7.31 1.20
C PHE A 35 10.00 -8.79 1.56
N ASP A 36 10.36 -9.71 0.65
CA ASP A 36 10.06 -11.13 0.82
C ASP A 36 10.75 -11.73 2.04
N GLU A 37 12.02 -11.39 2.26
CA GLU A 37 12.82 -11.87 3.40
C GLU A 37 12.30 -11.34 4.74
N GLU A 38 11.93 -10.06 4.78
CA GLU A 38 11.38 -9.41 5.97
C GLU A 38 10.03 -10.02 6.35
N ILE A 39 9.14 -10.21 5.37
CA ILE A 39 7.83 -10.85 5.58
C ILE A 39 8.02 -12.31 6.03
N ALA A 40 8.90 -13.07 5.38
CA ALA A 40 9.19 -14.44 5.76
C ALA A 40 9.75 -14.55 7.19
N THR A 41 10.50 -13.55 7.64
CA THR A 41 11.00 -13.45 9.02
C THR A 41 9.85 -13.19 9.98
N LEU A 42 8.99 -12.20 9.69
CA LEU A 42 7.82 -11.88 10.52
C LEU A 42 6.86 -13.06 10.65
N MET A 43 6.64 -13.84 9.58
CA MET A 43 5.79 -15.03 9.59
C MET A 43 6.27 -16.14 10.52
N LYS A 44 7.56 -16.16 10.87
CA LYS A 44 8.17 -17.17 11.75
C LYS A 44 8.21 -16.76 13.22
N LEU A 45 7.91 -15.49 13.54
CA LEU A 45 7.94 -14.98 14.91
C LEU A 45 6.75 -15.49 15.72
N ASP A 46 6.93 -15.55 17.04
CA ASP A 46 5.84 -15.85 17.96
C ASP A 46 4.94 -14.64 18.22
N GLU A 47 3.76 -14.90 18.75
CA GLU A 47 2.74 -13.86 19.01
C GLU A 47 3.23 -12.78 19.98
N ASN A 48 4.02 -13.15 21.00
CA ASN A 48 4.53 -12.22 21.99
C ASN A 48 5.53 -11.24 21.39
N THR A 49 6.39 -11.73 20.49
CA THR A 49 7.40 -10.92 19.79
C THR A 49 6.72 -10.01 18.77
N LEU A 50 5.73 -10.51 18.03
CA LEU A 50 4.93 -9.68 17.11
C LEU A 50 4.21 -8.53 17.82
N LYS A 51 3.61 -8.79 19.00
CA LYS A 51 2.96 -7.75 19.81
C LYS A 51 3.91 -6.65 20.24
N LYS A 52 5.14 -7.01 20.64
CA LYS A 52 6.17 -6.03 21.01
C LYS A 52 6.58 -5.17 19.82
N LEU A 53 6.92 -5.80 18.70
CA LEU A 53 7.30 -5.10 17.47
C LEU A 53 6.20 -4.14 16.99
N TYR A 54 4.94 -4.55 17.08
CA TYR A 54 3.81 -3.70 16.71
C TYR A 54 3.66 -2.47 17.63
N ALA A 55 3.89 -2.64 18.94
CA ALA A 55 3.82 -1.55 19.91
C ALA A 55 4.99 -0.56 19.77
N GLU A 56 6.16 -1.05 19.38
CA GLU A 56 7.39 -0.26 19.19
C GLU A 56 7.48 0.39 17.79
N ARG A 57 6.52 0.10 16.90
CA ARG A 57 6.55 0.65 15.54
C ARG A 57 6.52 2.18 15.56
N GLU A 58 7.30 2.79 14.67
CA GLU A 58 7.20 4.21 14.41
C GLU A 58 5.87 4.50 13.71
N ILE A 59 5.09 5.45 14.27
CA ILE A 59 3.84 5.92 13.67
C ILE A 59 4.19 7.15 12.86
N GLU A 60 3.79 7.19 11.58
CA GLU A 60 3.98 8.38 10.75
C GLU A 60 3.37 9.61 11.46
N PRO A 61 4.10 10.73 11.53
CA PRO A 61 3.58 11.97 12.08
C PRO A 61 2.41 12.50 11.24
N GLU A 62 1.48 13.24 11.86
CA GLU A 62 0.34 13.89 11.19
C GLU A 62 0.76 14.91 10.11
#